data_AF-Q58DT5-F1
#
_entry.id   AF-Q58DT5-F1
#
_cell.length_a   1.000
_cell.length_b   1.000
_cell.length_c   1.000
_cell.angle_alpha   90.00
_cell.angle_beta   90.00
_cell.angle_gamma   90.00
#
_symmetry.space_group_name_H-M   'P 1'
#
loop_
_entity.id
_entity.type
_entity.pdbx_description
1 polymer ?
#
loop_
_entity_poly.entity_id
_entity_poly.type
_entity_poly.pdbx_seq_one_letter_code
_entity_poly.pdbx_strand_id
1 'polypeptide(L)'
;MNENFHSFHEKELRDGQVESVSAGSSPPCDKDSSALLAFRGISISELKNHSVLQALTAEANAWEPRVVSTEVLQAQEEWEAVESIHPETGSRASMDQPGQLISFSEALQHFQTVDLSSFKKRIQPTIRRTGLAALRHYLFGPPKLHQGLREERDLVLTIAQCGLDSQDPMHGRVLQTIYKKLTGSKFDCALHGDHWEDLGFQGTNPATDLRGAGFLALLHLLYLVMDSKTLLMAREILRLSRHHIQQFPFCLMSVNITRIAIQALREECLSRECNRQQKVIPVVNSFYAATFLRLAHIWRTQHKTISDSGFVLKDLEMSAKKSPRRLLKTLETYLAGVSKGQASLLGTQKCSGPQAPHSKDLTFTGVCDLPSHLSEGTWLI
;
A
#
# COMPACT_ATOMS: atom_id res chain seq x y z
N MET A 1 -50.68 -18.14 -3.80
CA MET A 1 -51.13 -19.27 -2.96
C MET A 1 -50.29 -19.25 -1.70
N ASN A 2 -50.96 -18.88 -0.60
CA ASN A 2 -50.73 -19.14 0.84
C ASN A 2 -49.31 -19.05 1.42
N GLU A 3 -49.01 -18.05 2.25
CA GLU A 3 -49.24 -17.96 3.73
C GLU A 3 -48.04 -18.60 4.49
N ASN A 4 -47.51 -18.14 5.64
CA ASN A 4 -48.01 -17.27 6.71
C ASN A 4 -46.86 -16.65 7.53
N PHE A 5 -47.23 -15.57 8.24
CA PHE A 5 -46.53 -14.86 9.32
C PHE A 5 -46.18 -15.72 10.55
N HIS A 6 -45.20 -15.30 11.36
CA HIS A 6 -45.44 -14.87 12.76
C HIS A 6 -44.18 -14.34 13.47
N SER A 7 -44.38 -13.32 14.31
CA SER A 7 -43.42 -12.64 15.17
C SER A 7 -43.72 -12.86 16.67
N PHE A 8 -42.99 -12.16 17.55
CA PHE A 8 -43.13 -12.00 19.02
C PHE A 8 -42.37 -13.05 19.87
N HIS A 9 -41.81 -12.77 21.06
CA HIS A 9 -42.05 -11.70 22.03
C HIS A 9 -40.86 -11.59 23.01
N GLU A 10 -40.54 -10.36 23.43
CA GLU A 10 -39.68 -9.99 24.58
C GLU A 10 -40.51 -10.06 25.88
N LYS A 11 -39.93 -10.49 27.01
CA LYS A 11 -40.53 -10.26 28.33
C LYS A 11 -39.51 -10.24 29.49
N GLU A 12 -39.72 -9.22 30.31
CA GLU A 12 -39.03 -8.70 31.48
C GLU A 12 -39.19 -9.47 32.82
N LEU A 13 -38.21 -9.18 33.71
CA LEU A 13 -38.23 -8.88 35.17
C LEU A 13 -38.52 -9.89 36.30
N ARG A 14 -37.71 -9.66 37.38
CA ARG A 14 -37.87 -9.86 38.84
C ARG A 14 -37.66 -11.28 39.37
N ASP A 15 -36.97 -11.56 40.49
CA ASP A 15 -36.54 -10.88 41.73
C ASP A 15 -35.08 -11.32 42.09
N GLY A 16 -34.24 -10.74 42.95
CA GLY A 16 -34.41 -9.91 44.15
C GLY A 16 -33.98 -10.70 45.41
N GLN A 17 -32.71 -10.64 45.86
CA GLN A 17 -32.35 -10.63 47.30
C GLN A 17 -30.89 -10.22 47.55
N VAL A 18 -30.72 -9.45 48.62
CA VAL A 18 -29.57 -8.71 49.13
C VAL A 18 -28.80 -9.55 50.15
N GLU A 19 -27.47 -9.47 50.16
CA GLU A 19 -26.68 -9.46 51.40
C GLU A 19 -25.30 -8.81 51.21
N SER A 20 -24.99 -7.91 52.13
CA SER A 20 -23.85 -6.98 52.15
C SER A 20 -22.71 -7.50 53.04
N VAL A 21 -21.45 -7.41 52.61
CA VAL A 21 -20.29 -7.18 53.52
C VAL A 21 -19.20 -6.40 52.78
N SER A 22 -18.82 -5.27 53.37
CA SER A 22 -17.76 -4.32 52.96
C SER A 22 -16.34 -4.89 53.09
N ALA A 23 -15.43 -4.47 52.19
CA ALA A 23 -14.16 -3.77 52.53
C ALA A 23 -13.18 -3.68 51.33
N GLY A 24 -12.82 -2.43 50.96
CA GLY A 24 -11.43 -2.02 50.71
C GLY A 24 -10.77 -2.33 49.36
N SER A 25 -10.67 -1.31 48.51
CA SER A 25 -9.43 -0.75 47.90
C SER A 25 -9.67 -0.18 46.48
N SER A 26 -9.19 1.03 46.24
CA SER A 26 -9.18 1.76 44.94
C SER A 26 -7.75 2.29 44.69
N PRO A 27 -7.42 2.81 43.50
CA PRO A 27 -6.39 2.29 42.58
C PRO A 27 -5.19 3.25 42.50
N PRO A 28 -4.31 3.19 41.47
CA PRO A 28 -3.65 4.43 41.04
C PRO A 28 -3.79 4.73 39.54
N CYS A 29 -4.01 6.02 39.31
CA CYS A 29 -4.12 6.74 38.05
C CYS A 29 -2.72 6.96 37.42
N ASP A 30 -2.62 6.81 36.09
CA ASP A 30 -1.41 6.98 35.28
C ASP A 30 -0.77 8.37 35.41
N LYS A 31 0.45 8.44 35.94
CA LYS A 31 1.30 9.65 36.01
C LYS A 31 2.19 9.87 34.78
N ASP A 32 2.35 8.87 33.91
CA ASP A 32 3.40 8.88 32.87
C ASP A 32 3.08 9.76 31.65
N SER A 33 1.82 10.11 31.40
CA SER A 33 1.47 10.99 30.27
C SER A 33 1.94 12.44 30.44
N SER A 34 2.26 12.89 31.66
CA SER A 34 2.69 14.27 31.90
C SER A 34 4.15 14.55 31.47
N ALA A 35 5.03 13.55 31.57
CA ALA A 35 6.46 13.71 31.27
C ALA A 35 6.75 13.81 29.76
N LEU A 36 6.01 13.07 28.93
CA LEU A 36 6.20 13.10 27.47
C LEU A 36 5.74 14.42 26.83
N LEU A 37 4.80 15.15 27.46
CA LEU A 37 4.40 16.47 27.00
C LEU A 37 5.50 17.52 27.17
N ALA A 38 6.40 17.35 28.14
CA ALA A 38 7.49 18.29 28.40
C ALA A 38 8.58 18.31 27.30
N PHE A 39 8.63 17.30 26.44
CA PHE A 39 9.65 17.20 25.37
C PHE A 39 9.14 17.58 23.98
N ARG A 40 7.86 17.95 23.84
CA ARG A 40 7.25 18.24 22.53
C ARG A 40 7.60 19.66 22.07
N GLY A 41 8.52 19.77 21.11
CA GLY A 41 8.88 21.05 20.46
C GLY A 41 10.29 21.55 20.76
N ILE A 42 11.07 20.84 21.58
CA ILE A 42 12.48 21.17 21.84
C ILE A 42 13.33 20.73 20.64
N SER A 43 14.20 21.62 20.14
CA SER A 43 15.16 21.25 19.09
C SER A 43 16.15 20.20 19.60
N ILE A 44 16.59 19.26 18.76
CA ILE A 44 17.52 18.18 19.17
C ILE A 44 18.81 18.76 19.77
N SER A 45 19.26 19.92 19.30
CA SER A 45 20.43 20.63 19.83
C SER A 45 20.25 21.16 21.26
N GLU A 46 19.02 21.51 21.67
CA GLU A 46 18.72 22.03 23.00
C GLU A 46 18.52 20.93 24.04
N LEU A 47 18.17 19.70 23.62
CA LEU A 47 17.99 18.57 24.55
C LEU A 47 19.24 18.34 25.40
N LYS A 48 20.44 18.53 24.84
CA LYS A 48 21.73 18.34 25.55
C LYS A 48 21.93 19.30 26.74
N ASN A 49 21.28 20.46 26.73
CA ASN A 49 21.38 21.46 27.78
C ASN A 49 20.25 21.36 28.82
N HIS A 50 19.27 20.47 28.60
CA HIS A 50 18.14 20.33 29.52
C HIS A 50 18.58 19.62 30.80
N SER A 51 18.25 20.20 31.97
CA SER A 51 18.57 19.64 33.29
C SER A 51 18.07 18.21 33.48
N VAL A 52 17.00 17.82 32.79
CA VAL A 52 16.46 16.45 32.83
C VAL A 52 17.38 15.45 32.15
N LEU A 53 18.00 15.78 31.01
CA LEU A 53 19.02 14.91 30.42
C LEU A 53 20.28 14.88 31.29
N GLN A 54 20.68 16.01 31.87
CA GLN A 54 21.79 16.04 32.81
C GLN A 54 21.53 15.17 34.04
N ALA A 55 20.31 15.17 34.59
CA ALA A 55 19.89 14.30 35.68
C ALA A 55 19.93 12.82 35.27
N LEU A 56 19.45 12.47 34.07
CA LEU A 56 19.52 11.11 33.54
C LEU A 56 20.97 10.65 33.31
N THR A 57 21.86 11.54 32.85
CA THR A 57 23.29 11.23 32.75
C THR A 57 24.01 11.20 34.10
N ALA A 58 23.52 11.92 35.11
CA ALA A 58 24.08 11.89 36.46
C ALA A 58 23.69 10.60 37.20
N GLU A 59 22.48 10.08 36.99
CA GLU A 59 22.05 8.77 37.49
C GLU A 59 22.76 7.62 36.75
N ALA A 60 23.15 7.79 35.49
CA ALA A 60 23.91 6.80 34.74
C ALA A 60 25.32 6.54 35.33
N ASN A 61 25.89 7.50 36.07
CA ASN A 61 27.21 7.33 36.68
C ASN A 61 27.23 6.44 37.94
N ALA A 62 26.06 5.96 38.39
CA ALA A 62 25.92 4.99 39.48
C ALA A 62 25.57 3.57 39.00
N TRP A 63 25.52 3.35 37.67
CA TRP A 63 25.25 2.03 37.09
C TRP A 63 26.55 1.20 37.00
N GLU A 64 26.88 0.53 38.10
CA GLU A 64 27.76 -0.65 38.05
C GLU A 64 27.00 -1.79 37.37
N PRO A 65 27.51 -2.39 36.26
CA PRO A 65 26.82 -3.47 35.57
C PRO A 65 26.84 -4.74 36.43
N ARG A 66 25.86 -4.86 37.32
CA ARG A 66 25.67 -6.04 38.15
C ARG A 66 25.10 -7.15 37.28
N VAL A 67 26.01 -8.03 36.85
CA VAL A 67 25.76 -9.28 36.11
C VAL A 67 25.15 -9.03 34.73
N VAL A 68 26.01 -9.01 33.70
CA VAL A 68 25.58 -9.13 32.30
C VAL A 68 24.75 -10.42 32.19
N SER A 69 23.49 -10.31 31.78
CA SER A 69 22.64 -11.49 31.60
C SER A 69 23.22 -12.39 30.51
N THR A 70 23.03 -13.70 30.65
CA THR A 70 23.43 -14.69 29.65
C THR A 70 22.87 -14.38 28.26
N GLU A 71 21.69 -13.75 28.19
CA GLU A 71 21.06 -13.30 26.95
C GLU A 71 21.85 -12.17 26.27
N VAL A 72 22.38 -11.22 27.03
CA VAL A 72 23.20 -10.12 26.47
C VAL A 72 24.56 -10.64 25.99
N LEU A 73 25.16 -11.60 26.71
CA LEU A 73 26.37 -12.27 26.26
C LEU A 73 26.14 -13.08 24.97
N GLN A 74 25.02 -13.80 24.88
CA GLN A 74 24.64 -14.50 23.63
C GLN A 74 24.41 -13.52 22.49
N ALA A 75 23.68 -12.42 22.70
CA ALA A 75 23.45 -11.42 21.66
C ALA A 75 24.75 -10.72 21.22
N GLN A 76 25.71 -10.53 22.12
CA GLN A 76 27.05 -10.01 21.83
C GLN A 76 27.86 -11.04 21.02
N GLU A 77 27.88 -12.31 21.43
CA GLU A 77 28.54 -13.40 20.69
C GLU A 77 27.93 -13.60 19.30
N GLU A 78 26.61 -13.53 19.15
CA GLU A 78 25.91 -13.57 17.87
C GLU A 78 26.31 -12.39 16.98
N TRP A 79 26.43 -11.19 17.53
CA TRP A 79 26.88 -10.00 16.78
C TRP A 79 28.35 -10.05 16.39
N GLU A 80 29.22 -10.54 17.28
CA GLU A 80 30.65 -10.71 17.01
C GLU A 80 30.91 -11.87 16.04
N ALA A 81 30.02 -12.87 15.99
CA ALA A 81 30.03 -13.96 15.02
C ALA A 81 29.51 -13.57 13.63
N VAL A 82 28.88 -12.38 13.48
CA VAL A 82 28.62 -11.82 12.16
C VAL A 82 29.97 -11.41 11.56
N GLU A 83 30.59 -12.32 10.81
CA GLU A 83 31.79 -12.07 10.03
C GLU A 83 31.65 -10.73 9.29
N SER A 84 32.54 -9.80 9.61
CA SER A 84 32.72 -8.57 8.85
C SER A 84 33.05 -8.96 7.42
N ILE A 85 32.04 -8.91 6.53
CA ILE A 85 32.17 -9.25 5.11
C ILE A 85 33.16 -8.28 4.48
N HIS A 86 34.44 -8.66 4.49
CA HIS A 86 35.44 -8.09 3.61
C HIS A 86 35.18 -8.66 2.21
N PRO A 87 35.08 -7.83 1.16
CA PRO A 87 34.92 -8.33 -0.19
C PRO A 87 36.25 -8.94 -0.64
N GLU A 88 36.44 -10.22 -0.32
CA GLU A 88 37.54 -11.03 -0.83
C GLU A 88 37.44 -11.12 -2.35
N THR A 89 38.57 -10.81 -2.96
CA THR A 89 38.77 -10.59 -4.39
C THR A 89 38.80 -11.94 -5.10
N GLY A 90 37.71 -12.33 -5.75
CA GLY A 90 37.69 -13.61 -6.46
C GLY A 90 36.38 -13.95 -7.14
N SER A 91 36.07 -13.30 -8.26
CA SER A 91 35.61 -13.95 -9.50
C SER A 91 34.92 -12.93 -10.40
N ARG A 92 35.40 -12.88 -11.63
CA ARG A 92 35.01 -11.97 -12.69
C ARG A 92 33.70 -12.47 -13.31
N ALA A 93 32.56 -12.03 -12.76
CA ALA A 93 31.25 -12.19 -13.40
C ALA A 93 30.45 -10.89 -13.20
N SER A 94 30.34 -10.13 -14.29
CA SER A 94 29.30 -9.12 -14.60
C SER A 94 28.72 -8.27 -13.46
N MET A 95 29.02 -6.96 -13.53
CA MET A 95 28.44 -5.85 -12.76
C MET A 95 26.93 -6.01 -12.45
N ASP A 96 26.60 -6.57 -11.30
CA ASP A 96 25.35 -6.31 -10.59
C ASP A 96 25.73 -5.54 -9.32
N GLN A 97 25.47 -4.23 -9.28
CA GLN A 97 25.63 -3.46 -8.05
C GLN A 97 24.42 -3.74 -7.15
N PRO A 98 24.60 -4.42 -5.99
CA PRO A 98 23.51 -4.63 -5.05
C PRO A 98 22.99 -3.26 -4.60
N GLY A 99 21.68 -3.04 -4.73
CA GLY A 99 21.02 -1.79 -4.34
C GLY A 99 20.41 -0.95 -5.46
N GLN A 100 20.75 -1.16 -6.73
CA GLN A 100 20.19 -0.35 -7.83
C GLN A 100 18.77 -0.81 -8.21
N LEU A 101 17.80 0.11 -8.08
CA LEU A 101 16.41 -0.12 -8.47
C LEU A 101 16.30 -0.39 -9.98
N ILE A 102 15.53 -1.41 -10.36
CA ILE A 102 15.25 -1.72 -11.77
C ILE A 102 14.17 -0.81 -12.34
N SER A 103 14.34 -0.34 -13.58
CA SER A 103 13.30 0.41 -14.29
C SER A 103 12.27 -0.50 -14.95
N PHE A 104 11.05 0.00 -15.18
CA PHE A 104 10.05 -0.75 -15.95
C PHE A 104 10.55 -1.09 -17.36
N SER A 105 11.27 -0.18 -18.01
CA SER A 105 11.84 -0.39 -19.35
C SER A 105 12.91 -1.48 -19.36
N GLU A 106 13.76 -1.55 -18.34
CA GLU A 106 14.80 -2.57 -18.21
C GLU A 106 14.17 -3.96 -18.03
N ALA A 107 13.20 -4.08 -17.12
CA ALA A 107 12.48 -5.33 -16.90
C ALA A 107 11.70 -5.77 -18.16
N LEU A 108 11.08 -4.83 -18.89
CA LEU A 108 10.39 -5.14 -20.15
C LEU A 108 11.37 -5.57 -21.24
N GLN A 109 12.52 -4.92 -21.36
CA GLN A 109 13.56 -5.25 -22.34
C GLN A 109 14.08 -6.67 -22.13
N HIS A 110 14.25 -7.11 -20.88
CA HIS A 110 14.62 -8.50 -20.58
C HIS A 110 13.67 -9.51 -21.20
N PHE A 111 12.34 -9.32 -21.07
CA PHE A 111 11.35 -10.21 -21.70
C PHE A 111 11.27 -10.06 -23.22
N GLN A 112 11.79 -8.97 -23.79
CA GLN A 112 11.91 -8.82 -25.23
C GLN A 112 13.13 -9.58 -25.79
N THR A 113 14.16 -9.81 -24.97
CA THR A 113 15.42 -10.46 -25.37
C THR A 113 15.49 -11.94 -25.01
N VAL A 114 14.84 -12.37 -23.93
CA VAL A 114 14.82 -13.78 -23.50
C VAL A 114 13.97 -14.64 -24.45
N ASP A 115 14.37 -15.89 -24.66
CA ASP A 115 13.58 -16.84 -25.43
C ASP A 115 12.31 -17.24 -24.68
N LEU A 116 11.19 -16.64 -25.07
CA LEU A 116 9.86 -16.94 -24.56
C LEU A 116 9.04 -17.81 -25.52
N SER A 117 9.67 -18.49 -26.48
CA SER A 117 8.97 -19.26 -27.53
C SER A 117 8.04 -20.35 -26.98
N SER A 118 8.45 -21.01 -25.90
CA SER A 118 7.67 -22.06 -25.23
C SER A 118 6.36 -21.51 -24.62
N PHE A 119 6.42 -20.33 -24.01
CA PHE A 119 5.26 -19.62 -23.47
C PHE A 119 4.41 -19.03 -24.60
N LYS A 120 5.04 -18.43 -25.62
CA LYS A 120 4.35 -17.82 -26.76
C LYS A 120 3.47 -18.82 -27.51
N LYS A 121 3.86 -20.09 -27.61
CA LYS A 121 3.04 -21.16 -28.23
C LYS A 121 1.76 -21.48 -27.46
N ARG A 122 1.72 -21.21 -26.16
CA ARG A 122 0.61 -21.55 -25.25
C ARG A 122 -0.38 -20.40 -25.06
N ILE A 123 -0.11 -19.21 -25.61
CA ILE A 123 -1.00 -18.07 -25.44
C ILE A 123 -2.31 -18.28 -26.20
N GLN A 124 -3.41 -17.81 -25.62
CA GLN A 124 -4.67 -17.60 -26.31
C GLN A 124 -4.84 -16.09 -26.49
N PRO A 125 -4.53 -15.53 -27.68
CA PRO A 125 -4.48 -14.08 -27.87
C PRO A 125 -5.84 -13.39 -27.76
N THR A 126 -6.90 -14.10 -28.14
CA THR A 126 -8.26 -13.60 -28.20
C THR A 126 -9.25 -14.68 -27.77
N ILE A 127 -10.35 -14.29 -27.13
CA ILE A 127 -11.43 -15.23 -26.81
C ILE A 127 -12.13 -15.68 -28.10
N ARG A 128 -12.17 -17.00 -28.33
CA ARG A 128 -12.94 -17.58 -29.44
C ARG A 128 -14.42 -17.42 -29.15
N ARG A 129 -15.16 -16.81 -30.09
CA ARG A 129 -16.61 -16.61 -30.01
C ARG A 129 -17.28 -17.45 -31.09
N THR A 130 -18.37 -18.13 -30.74
CA THR A 130 -19.12 -19.01 -31.65
C THR A 130 -20.59 -18.59 -31.72
N GLY A 131 -21.29 -19.00 -32.80
CA GLY A 131 -22.72 -18.77 -32.98
C GLY A 131 -23.14 -17.29 -32.92
N LEU A 132 -24.26 -17.02 -32.25
CA LEU A 132 -24.83 -15.67 -32.12
C LEU A 132 -23.89 -14.67 -31.42
N ALA A 133 -23.00 -15.15 -30.54
CA ALA A 133 -22.01 -14.28 -29.89
C ALA A 133 -20.97 -13.75 -30.89
N ALA A 134 -20.60 -14.56 -31.90
CA ALA A 134 -19.71 -14.12 -32.98
C ALA A 134 -20.37 -13.06 -33.86
N LEU A 135 -21.65 -13.26 -34.22
CA LEU A 135 -22.42 -12.30 -35.00
C LEU A 135 -22.61 -10.97 -34.24
N ARG A 136 -22.97 -11.03 -32.95
CA ARG A 136 -23.10 -9.85 -32.08
C ARG A 136 -21.77 -9.10 -31.97
N HIS A 137 -20.65 -9.82 -31.84
CA HIS A 137 -19.32 -9.21 -31.80
C HIS A 137 -18.93 -8.58 -33.14
N TYR A 138 -19.29 -9.21 -34.25
CA TYR A 138 -19.01 -8.65 -35.57
C TYR A 138 -19.74 -7.31 -35.80
N LEU A 139 -21.02 -7.23 -35.40
CA LEU A 139 -21.85 -6.04 -35.62
C LEU A 139 -21.64 -4.94 -34.56
N PHE A 140 -21.42 -5.30 -33.29
CA PHE A 140 -21.41 -4.36 -32.16
C PHE A 140 -20.16 -4.47 -31.27
N GLY A 141 -19.21 -5.34 -31.62
CA GLY A 141 -17.98 -5.54 -30.85
C GLY A 141 -16.96 -4.41 -31.04
N PRO A 142 -15.92 -4.40 -30.19
CA PRO A 142 -14.79 -3.51 -30.38
C PRO A 142 -14.08 -3.81 -31.72
N PRO A 143 -13.37 -2.82 -32.29
CA PRO A 143 -12.55 -3.06 -33.47
C PRO A 143 -11.44 -4.07 -33.15
N LYS A 144 -11.01 -4.83 -34.15
CA LYS A 144 -9.83 -5.70 -34.01
C LYS A 144 -8.57 -4.87 -33.84
N LEU A 145 -7.61 -5.44 -33.13
CA LEU A 145 -6.28 -4.85 -32.98
C LEU A 145 -5.53 -4.83 -34.32
N HIS A 146 -4.92 -3.69 -34.68
CA HIS A 146 -4.12 -3.55 -35.90
C HIS A 146 -2.99 -4.58 -35.96
N GLN A 147 -2.61 -5.01 -37.17
CA GLN A 147 -1.64 -6.08 -37.37
C GLN A 147 -0.30 -5.81 -36.66
N GLY A 148 0.24 -4.59 -36.78
CA GLY A 148 1.51 -4.21 -36.15
C GLY A 148 1.49 -4.16 -34.62
N LEU A 149 0.32 -4.17 -33.99
CA LEU A 149 0.17 -4.17 -32.52
C LEU A 149 0.01 -5.58 -31.93
N ARG A 150 -0.15 -6.61 -32.78
CA ARG A 150 -0.38 -7.98 -32.32
C ARG A 150 0.83 -8.56 -31.61
N GLU A 151 2.04 -8.18 -32.02
CA GLU A 151 3.28 -8.64 -31.38
C GLU A 151 3.39 -8.14 -29.95
N GLU A 152 3.10 -6.86 -29.68
CA GLU A 152 3.08 -6.33 -28.31
C GLU A 152 2.01 -7.00 -27.45
N ARG A 153 0.81 -7.24 -28.00
CA ARG A 153 -0.25 -8.00 -27.29
C ARG A 153 0.23 -9.39 -26.93
N ASP A 154 0.84 -10.09 -27.89
CA ASP A 154 1.31 -11.45 -27.69
C ASP A 154 2.45 -11.49 -26.68
N LEU A 155 3.34 -10.48 -26.66
CA LEU A 155 4.35 -10.32 -25.62
C LEU A 155 3.72 -10.16 -24.23
N VAL A 156 2.76 -9.24 -24.05
CA VAL A 156 2.05 -9.06 -22.77
C VAL A 156 1.43 -10.37 -22.28
N LEU A 157 0.76 -11.10 -23.17
CA LEU A 157 0.13 -12.38 -22.83
C LEU A 157 1.15 -13.50 -22.60
N THR A 158 2.34 -13.42 -23.21
CA THR A 158 3.44 -14.36 -22.98
C THR A 158 4.06 -14.13 -21.61
N ILE A 159 4.33 -12.87 -21.23
CA ILE A 159 4.85 -12.53 -19.89
C ILE A 159 3.85 -12.93 -18.80
N ALA A 160 2.54 -12.85 -19.08
CA ALA A 160 1.50 -13.33 -18.17
C ALA A 160 1.51 -14.86 -17.93
N GLN A 161 2.26 -15.63 -18.73
CA GLN A 161 2.48 -17.07 -18.53
C GLN A 161 3.79 -17.39 -17.84
N CYS A 162 4.74 -16.46 -17.80
CA CYS A 162 6.00 -16.63 -17.10
C CYS A 162 5.74 -16.63 -15.59
N GLY A 163 6.23 -17.65 -14.88
CA GLY A 163 6.25 -17.63 -13.42
C GLY A 163 7.36 -16.74 -12.88
N LEU A 164 7.40 -16.55 -11.56
CA LEU A 164 8.58 -16.02 -10.90
C LEU A 164 9.66 -17.10 -10.86
N ASP A 165 10.71 -16.93 -11.65
CA ASP A 165 11.91 -17.78 -11.65
C ASP A 165 12.96 -17.22 -10.68
N SER A 166 13.38 -18.02 -9.70
CA SER A 166 14.40 -17.64 -8.72
C SER A 166 15.83 -17.71 -9.26
N GLN A 167 16.04 -18.36 -10.41
CA GLN A 167 17.34 -18.43 -11.08
C GLN A 167 17.61 -17.20 -11.96
N ASP A 168 16.58 -16.40 -12.23
CA ASP A 168 16.70 -15.18 -13.00
C ASP A 168 16.94 -13.98 -12.05
N PRO A 169 18.14 -13.37 -12.04
CA PRO A 169 18.43 -12.24 -11.15
C PRO A 169 17.53 -11.02 -11.42
N MET A 170 17.04 -10.84 -12.66
CA MET A 170 16.13 -9.74 -13.01
C MET A 170 14.83 -9.85 -12.20
N HIS A 171 14.31 -11.07 -12.04
CA HIS A 171 13.10 -11.33 -11.27
C HIS A 171 13.24 -10.90 -9.81
N GLY A 172 14.37 -11.23 -9.19
CA GLY A 172 14.68 -10.82 -7.82
C GLY A 172 14.77 -9.30 -7.68
N ARG A 173 15.46 -8.64 -8.62
CA ARG A 173 15.60 -7.17 -8.65
C ARG A 173 14.24 -6.47 -8.78
N VAL A 174 13.31 -7.01 -9.57
CA VAL A 174 11.94 -6.48 -9.68
C VAL A 174 11.21 -6.55 -8.33
N LEU A 175 11.23 -7.70 -7.67
CA LEU A 175 10.60 -7.87 -6.35
C LEU A 175 11.17 -6.91 -5.30
N GLN A 176 12.50 -6.85 -5.18
CA GLN A 176 13.19 -5.98 -4.24
C GLN A 176 12.90 -4.50 -4.52
N THR A 177 12.84 -4.10 -5.80
CA THR A 177 12.47 -2.74 -6.20
C THR A 177 11.04 -2.40 -5.79
N ILE A 178 10.07 -3.29 -6.03
CA ILE A 178 8.69 -3.11 -5.60
C ILE A 178 8.62 -2.94 -4.07
N TYR A 179 9.29 -3.82 -3.33
CA TYR A 179 9.34 -3.76 -1.88
C TYR A 179 9.91 -2.42 -1.39
N LYS A 180 11.11 -2.04 -1.84
CA LYS A 180 11.76 -0.77 -1.47
C LYS A 180 10.88 0.44 -1.78
N LYS A 181 10.23 0.48 -2.95
CA LYS A 181 9.36 1.61 -3.32
C LYS A 181 8.10 1.70 -2.46
N LEU A 182 7.46 0.58 -2.15
CA LEU A 182 6.23 0.55 -1.36
C LEU A 182 6.49 0.83 0.13
N THR A 183 7.54 0.24 0.71
CA THR A 183 7.85 0.32 2.15
C THR A 183 8.76 1.49 2.51
N GLY A 184 9.58 1.98 1.57
CA GLY A 184 10.65 2.92 1.87
C GLY A 184 11.91 2.26 2.43
N SER A 185 11.98 0.93 2.45
CA SER A 185 13.20 0.20 2.84
C SER A 185 14.39 0.62 1.96
N LYS A 186 15.56 0.71 2.59
CA LYS A 186 16.84 0.98 1.91
C LYS A 186 17.58 -0.29 1.50
N PHE A 187 17.25 -1.42 2.14
CA PHE A 187 17.95 -2.70 1.97
C PHE A 187 17.20 -3.63 1.04
N ASP A 188 17.95 -4.48 0.34
CA ASP A 188 17.40 -5.59 -0.44
C ASP A 188 16.85 -6.65 0.51
N CYS A 189 15.56 -6.96 0.39
CA CYS A 189 14.94 -8.03 1.15
C CYS A 189 15.25 -9.38 0.48
N ALA A 190 15.17 -10.45 1.26
CA ALA A 190 15.26 -11.81 0.74
C ALA A 190 14.09 -12.08 -0.24
N LEU A 191 14.32 -12.92 -1.26
CA LEU A 191 13.25 -13.28 -2.20
C LEU A 191 12.13 -14.13 -1.56
N HIS A 192 12.41 -14.69 -0.38
CA HIS A 192 11.47 -15.45 0.43
C HIS A 192 11.49 -14.93 1.87
N GLY A 193 10.34 -14.89 2.53
CA GLY A 193 10.19 -14.53 3.94
C GLY A 193 8.87 -13.83 4.26
N ASP A 194 8.57 -13.72 5.56
CA ASP A 194 7.26 -13.25 6.06
C ASP A 194 6.95 -11.79 5.70
N HIS A 195 7.98 -10.99 5.40
CA HIS A 195 7.83 -9.60 4.94
C HIS A 195 7.00 -9.46 3.65
N TRP A 196 6.81 -10.52 2.87
CA TRP A 196 5.91 -10.52 1.72
C TRP A 196 4.42 -10.51 2.13
N GLU A 197 4.09 -11.07 3.29
CA GLU A 197 2.74 -11.04 3.86
C GLU A 197 2.34 -9.60 4.25
N ASP A 198 3.30 -8.78 4.69
CA ASP A 198 3.07 -7.36 5.01
C ASP A 198 2.62 -6.53 3.78
N LEU A 199 2.94 -6.99 2.57
CA LEU A 199 2.46 -6.43 1.31
C LEU A 199 1.20 -7.12 0.78
N GLY A 200 0.73 -8.18 1.44
CA GLY A 200 -0.47 -8.93 1.08
C GLY A 200 -0.27 -10.01 0.01
N PHE A 201 0.91 -10.65 -0.03
CA PHE A 201 1.07 -11.98 -0.65
C PHE A 201 0.59 -13.09 0.31
N GLN A 202 0.27 -14.28 -0.22
CA GLN A 202 -0.06 -15.47 0.55
C GLN A 202 1.23 -16.22 0.91
N GLY A 203 1.70 -15.99 2.13
CA GLY A 203 2.87 -16.67 2.68
C GLY A 203 4.19 -16.03 2.26
N THR A 204 5.26 -16.78 2.49
CA THR A 204 6.65 -16.30 2.36
C THR A 204 7.19 -16.30 0.93
N ASN A 205 6.46 -16.87 -0.04
CA ASN A 205 6.90 -17.00 -1.43
C ASN A 205 5.90 -16.33 -2.39
N PRO A 206 6.21 -15.13 -2.93
CA PRO A 206 5.35 -14.43 -3.87
C PRO A 206 4.99 -15.23 -5.13
N ALA A 207 5.81 -16.20 -5.54
CA ALA A 207 5.56 -17.01 -6.75
C ALA A 207 4.22 -17.74 -6.71
N THR A 208 3.76 -18.13 -5.52
CA THR A 208 2.54 -18.94 -5.32
C THR A 208 1.27 -18.19 -5.70
N ASP A 209 1.26 -16.86 -5.55
CA ASP A 209 0.12 -15.97 -5.82
C ASP A 209 -0.03 -15.57 -7.28
N LEU A 210 1.06 -15.61 -8.04
CA LEU A 210 1.12 -15.11 -9.42
C LEU A 210 0.41 -16.05 -10.42
N ARG A 211 -0.34 -17.05 -9.96
CA ARG A 211 -1.08 -17.98 -10.82
C ARG A 211 -2.04 -17.25 -11.76
N GLY A 212 -1.97 -17.54 -13.05
CA GLY A 212 -2.86 -16.97 -14.08
C GLY A 212 -2.60 -15.51 -14.48
N ALA A 213 -1.81 -14.76 -13.70
CA ALA A 213 -1.33 -13.42 -14.06
C ALA A 213 0.16 -13.42 -14.41
N GLY A 214 0.91 -14.40 -13.93
CA GLY A 214 2.35 -14.57 -14.15
C GLY A 214 3.15 -13.37 -13.70
N PHE A 215 4.31 -13.21 -14.32
CA PHE A 215 5.24 -12.12 -14.07
C PHE A 215 4.67 -10.77 -14.49
N LEU A 216 3.63 -10.74 -15.34
CA LEU A 216 2.95 -9.50 -15.71
C LEU A 216 2.38 -8.77 -14.48
N ALA A 217 1.95 -9.49 -13.44
CA ALA A 217 1.47 -8.84 -12.21
C ALA A 217 2.58 -8.07 -11.48
N LEU A 218 3.81 -8.57 -11.50
CA LEU A 218 4.97 -7.87 -10.97
C LEU A 218 5.37 -6.69 -11.86
N LEU A 219 5.32 -6.84 -13.19
CA LEU A 219 5.56 -5.71 -14.10
C LEU A 219 4.53 -4.59 -13.94
N HIS A 220 3.25 -4.93 -13.72
CA HIS A 220 2.23 -3.93 -13.42
C HIS A 220 2.47 -3.21 -12.10
N LEU A 221 2.86 -3.92 -11.04
CA LEU A 221 3.27 -3.31 -9.78
C LEU A 221 4.50 -2.42 -9.97
N LEU A 222 5.51 -2.89 -10.71
CA LEU A 222 6.71 -2.13 -11.04
C LEU A 222 6.35 -0.84 -11.79
N TYR A 223 5.48 -0.91 -12.80
CA TYR A 223 4.94 0.25 -13.50
C TYR A 223 4.28 1.24 -12.53
N LEU A 224 3.49 0.74 -11.58
CA LEU A 224 2.79 1.56 -10.59
C LEU A 224 3.74 2.31 -9.65
N VAL A 225 4.86 1.71 -9.27
CA VAL A 225 5.76 2.26 -8.23
C VAL A 225 6.93 3.07 -8.78
N MET A 226 7.17 3.04 -10.10
CA MET A 226 8.31 3.72 -10.71
C MET A 226 8.03 5.16 -11.14
N ASP A 227 6.78 5.52 -11.48
CA ASP A 227 6.40 6.93 -11.64
C ASP A 227 5.96 7.55 -10.31
N SER A 228 6.35 8.80 -10.07
CA SER A 228 6.08 9.49 -8.80
C SER A 228 4.59 9.65 -8.48
N LYS A 229 3.74 9.86 -9.50
CA LYS A 229 2.30 10.12 -9.33
C LYS A 229 1.56 8.82 -9.08
N THR A 230 1.91 7.77 -9.82
CA THR A 230 1.35 6.43 -9.59
C THR A 230 1.89 5.82 -8.29
N LEU A 231 3.11 6.15 -7.87
CA LEU A 231 3.68 5.70 -6.59
C LEU A 231 2.89 6.28 -5.41
N LEU A 232 2.52 7.56 -5.46
CA LEU A 232 1.66 8.16 -4.43
C LEU A 232 0.33 7.40 -4.35
N MET A 233 -0.30 7.16 -5.50
CA MET A 233 -1.53 6.36 -5.58
C MET A 233 -1.34 4.97 -4.96
N ALA A 234 -0.27 4.24 -5.33
CA ALA A 234 0.03 2.92 -4.79
C ALA A 234 0.16 2.93 -3.27
N ARG A 235 0.85 3.92 -2.71
CA ARG A 235 1.02 4.08 -1.26
C ARG A 235 -0.28 4.44 -0.54
N GLU A 236 -1.15 5.24 -1.16
CA GLU A 236 -2.48 5.52 -0.62
C GLU A 236 -3.37 4.27 -0.59
N ILE A 237 -3.31 3.45 -1.65
CA ILE A 237 -4.01 2.17 -1.73
C ILE A 237 -3.45 1.19 -0.69
N LEU A 238 -2.12 1.11 -0.53
CA LEU A 238 -1.48 0.28 0.50
C LEU A 238 -1.87 0.73 1.92
N ARG A 239 -2.00 2.04 2.16
CA ARG A 239 -2.50 2.54 3.44
C ARG A 239 -3.96 2.15 3.68
N LEU A 240 -4.81 2.23 2.65
CA LEU A 240 -6.20 1.78 2.72
C LEU A 240 -6.29 0.26 2.98
N SER A 241 -5.41 -0.52 2.36
CA SER A 241 -5.39 -1.98 2.51
C SER A 241 -5.03 -2.44 3.92
N ARG A 242 -4.43 -1.56 4.73
CA ARG A 242 -4.09 -1.76 6.16
C ARG A 242 -5.10 -1.11 7.11
N HIS A 243 -6.23 -0.62 6.61
CA HIS A 243 -7.27 -0.02 7.45
C HIS A 243 -7.95 -1.08 8.32
N HIS A 244 -8.03 -0.84 9.64
CA HIS A 244 -8.57 -1.77 10.64
C HIS A 244 -9.91 -2.46 10.27
N ILE A 245 -10.86 -1.76 9.61
CA ILE A 245 -12.12 -2.35 9.12
C ILE A 245 -12.07 -2.75 7.64
N GLN A 246 -11.36 -1.99 6.81
CA GLN A 246 -11.46 -2.07 5.35
C GLN A 246 -10.23 -2.78 4.76
N GLN A 247 -9.55 -3.60 5.56
CA GLN A 247 -8.31 -4.23 5.13
C GLN A 247 -8.54 -5.18 3.96
N PHE A 248 -7.51 -5.30 3.12
CA PHE A 248 -7.43 -6.30 2.07
C PHE A 248 -5.95 -6.57 1.73
N PRO A 249 -5.61 -7.76 1.20
CA PRO A 249 -4.24 -8.06 0.82
C PRO A 249 -3.86 -7.28 -0.45
N PHE A 250 -3.00 -6.28 -0.34
CA PHE A 250 -2.67 -5.34 -1.42
C PHE A 250 -2.14 -6.03 -2.68
N CYS A 251 -1.14 -6.90 -2.53
CA CYS A 251 -0.54 -7.60 -3.67
C CYS A 251 -1.50 -8.60 -4.31
N LEU A 252 -2.22 -9.42 -3.55
CA LEU A 252 -3.26 -10.30 -4.10
C LEU A 252 -4.34 -9.53 -4.87
N MET A 253 -4.76 -8.38 -4.34
CA MET A 253 -5.74 -7.53 -5.00
C MET A 253 -5.17 -6.99 -6.32
N SER A 254 -3.93 -6.53 -6.32
CA SER A 254 -3.19 -6.12 -7.53
C SER A 254 -3.08 -7.25 -8.57
N VAL A 255 -2.81 -8.49 -8.14
CA VAL A 255 -2.80 -9.67 -9.02
C VAL A 255 -4.17 -9.87 -9.68
N ASN A 256 -5.27 -9.73 -8.93
CA ASN A 256 -6.62 -9.80 -9.50
C ASN A 256 -6.89 -8.67 -10.51
N ILE A 257 -6.42 -7.44 -10.26
CA ILE A 257 -6.53 -6.34 -11.24
C ILE A 257 -5.75 -6.69 -12.52
N THR A 258 -4.59 -7.33 -12.40
CA THR A 258 -3.82 -7.82 -13.56
C THR A 258 -4.60 -8.86 -14.36
N ARG A 259 -5.30 -9.80 -13.68
CA ARG A 259 -6.18 -10.76 -14.36
C ARG A 259 -7.30 -10.05 -15.13
N ILE A 260 -7.91 -9.01 -14.56
CA ILE A 260 -8.91 -8.17 -15.25
C ILE A 260 -8.30 -7.53 -16.51
N ALA A 261 -7.09 -6.99 -16.43
CA ALA A 261 -6.38 -6.40 -17.58
C ALA A 261 -6.09 -7.42 -18.69
N ILE A 262 -5.63 -8.63 -18.32
CA ILE A 262 -5.42 -9.74 -19.27
C ILE A 262 -6.73 -10.11 -19.98
N GLN A 263 -7.83 -10.24 -19.23
CA GLN A 263 -9.12 -10.58 -19.83
C GLN A 263 -9.68 -9.45 -20.71
N ALA A 264 -9.56 -8.19 -20.29
CA ALA A 264 -9.94 -7.04 -21.11
C ALA A 264 -9.15 -6.97 -22.42
N LEU A 265 -7.87 -7.37 -22.41
CA LEU A 265 -7.04 -7.47 -23.61
C LEU A 265 -7.49 -8.62 -24.52
N ARG A 266 -7.72 -9.82 -23.97
CA ARG A 266 -8.20 -11.00 -24.72
C ARG A 266 -9.60 -10.83 -25.31
N GLU A 267 -10.46 -10.09 -24.63
CA GLU A 267 -11.81 -9.75 -25.09
C GLU A 267 -11.83 -8.59 -26.07
N GLU A 268 -10.67 -8.03 -26.42
CA GLU A 268 -10.51 -6.90 -27.35
C GLU A 268 -11.13 -5.60 -26.84
N CYS A 269 -11.49 -5.51 -25.55
CA CYS A 269 -12.06 -4.30 -24.95
C CYS A 269 -11.13 -3.10 -25.07
N LEU A 270 -9.81 -3.34 -25.02
CA LEU A 270 -8.79 -2.30 -25.13
C LEU A 270 -8.40 -1.95 -26.57
N SER A 271 -8.81 -2.74 -27.57
CA SER A 271 -8.31 -2.64 -28.95
C SER A 271 -8.54 -1.25 -29.57
N ARG A 272 -9.68 -0.62 -29.29
CA ARG A 272 -9.96 0.75 -29.78
C ARG A 272 -8.93 1.74 -29.26
N GLU A 273 -8.55 1.62 -28.00
CA GLU A 273 -7.59 2.51 -27.37
C GLU A 273 -6.15 2.21 -27.80
N CYS A 274 -5.80 0.93 -27.90
CA CYS A 274 -4.51 0.51 -28.44
C CYS A 274 -4.32 1.00 -29.89
N ASN A 275 -5.34 0.84 -30.74
CA ASN A 275 -5.32 1.35 -32.12
C ASN A 275 -5.27 2.89 -32.15
N ARG A 276 -5.95 3.58 -31.22
CA ARG A 276 -5.90 5.06 -31.16
C ARG A 276 -4.50 5.56 -30.79
N GLN A 277 -3.82 4.91 -29.85
CA GLN A 277 -2.50 5.31 -29.37
C GLN A 277 -1.33 4.66 -30.14
N GLN A 278 -1.60 3.69 -31.01
CA GLN A 278 -0.60 2.85 -31.70
C GLN A 278 0.38 2.16 -30.74
N LYS A 279 -0.09 1.77 -29.55
CA LYS A 279 0.71 1.10 -28.52
C LYS A 279 -0.19 0.16 -27.70
N VAL A 280 0.31 -1.00 -27.26
CA VAL A 280 -0.44 -1.93 -26.41
C VAL A 280 0.03 -1.86 -24.98
N ILE A 281 1.34 -1.97 -24.73
CA ILE A 281 1.89 -2.10 -23.37
C ILE A 281 1.52 -0.90 -22.47
N PRO A 282 1.72 0.38 -22.89
CA PRO A 282 1.32 1.52 -22.08
C PRO A 282 -0.20 1.59 -21.83
N VAL A 283 -1.02 1.14 -22.79
CA VAL A 283 -2.48 1.14 -22.65
C VAL A 283 -2.92 0.09 -21.63
N VAL A 284 -2.34 -1.11 -21.66
CA VAL A 284 -2.61 -2.18 -20.69
C VAL A 284 -2.17 -1.76 -19.28
N ASN A 285 -0.97 -1.19 -19.14
CA ASN A 285 -0.46 -0.68 -17.88
C ASN A 285 -1.34 0.44 -17.29
N SER A 286 -1.75 1.40 -18.14
CA SER A 286 -2.65 2.47 -17.74
C SER A 286 -4.03 1.93 -17.36
N PHE A 287 -4.52 0.91 -18.07
CA PHE A 287 -5.78 0.25 -17.74
C PHE A 287 -5.70 -0.45 -16.38
N TYR A 288 -4.60 -1.14 -16.09
CA TYR A 288 -4.32 -1.72 -14.77
C TYR A 288 -4.36 -0.64 -13.68
N ALA A 289 -3.60 0.44 -13.83
CA ALA A 289 -3.54 1.52 -12.83
C ALA A 289 -4.90 2.19 -12.63
N ALA A 290 -5.64 2.43 -13.71
CA ALA A 290 -6.98 3.04 -13.66
C ALA A 290 -8.00 2.11 -12.97
N THR A 291 -7.90 0.80 -13.22
CA THR A 291 -8.75 -0.20 -12.57
C THR A 291 -8.45 -0.29 -11.07
N PHE A 292 -7.17 -0.23 -10.67
CA PHE A 292 -6.79 -0.24 -9.26
C PHE A 292 -7.22 1.04 -8.53
N LEU A 293 -7.07 2.20 -9.17
CA LEU A 293 -7.63 3.48 -8.69
C LEU A 293 -9.13 3.37 -8.45
N ARG A 294 -9.86 2.80 -9.42
CA ARG A 294 -11.32 2.63 -9.32
C ARG A 294 -11.71 1.66 -8.20
N LEU A 295 -10.99 0.55 -8.05
CA LEU A 295 -11.16 -0.37 -6.94
C LEU A 295 -11.04 0.39 -5.61
N ALA A 296 -9.93 1.09 -5.39
CA ALA A 296 -9.67 1.78 -4.14
C ALA A 296 -10.69 2.89 -3.85
N HIS A 297 -11.18 3.57 -4.88
CA HIS A 297 -12.28 4.52 -4.73
C HIS A 297 -13.59 3.84 -4.28
N ILE A 298 -14.01 2.75 -4.94
CA ILE A 298 -15.20 1.98 -4.56
C ILE A 298 -15.04 1.45 -3.13
N TRP A 299 -13.88 0.85 -2.86
CA TRP A 299 -13.55 0.23 -1.58
C TRP A 299 -13.73 1.22 -0.44
N ARG A 300 -13.11 2.39 -0.56
CA ARG A 300 -13.18 3.45 0.45
C ARG A 300 -14.57 4.05 0.59
N THR A 301 -15.21 4.41 -0.53
CA THR A 301 -16.48 5.17 -0.50
C THR A 301 -17.68 4.33 -0.11
N GLN A 302 -17.64 3.02 -0.33
CA GLN A 302 -18.71 2.09 0.03
C GLN A 302 -18.38 1.27 1.28
N HIS A 303 -17.30 1.63 2.00
CA HIS A 303 -16.87 0.94 3.21
C HIS A 303 -16.71 -0.58 3.04
N LYS A 304 -16.13 -1.00 1.92
CA LYS A 304 -15.99 -2.42 1.59
C LYS A 304 -15.00 -3.10 2.52
N THR A 305 -15.26 -4.37 2.79
CA THR A 305 -14.37 -5.23 3.55
C THR A 305 -13.93 -6.42 2.69
N ILE A 306 -13.02 -7.24 3.22
CA ILE A 306 -12.53 -8.42 2.51
C ILE A 306 -13.64 -9.39 2.09
N SER A 307 -14.76 -9.45 2.83
CA SER A 307 -15.93 -10.29 2.47
C SER A 307 -16.65 -9.80 1.21
N ASP A 308 -16.53 -8.52 0.85
CA ASP A 308 -17.11 -7.97 -0.38
C ASP A 308 -16.27 -8.23 -1.63
N SER A 309 -15.03 -8.72 -1.47
CA SER A 309 -14.02 -8.75 -2.54
C SER A 309 -14.49 -9.44 -3.82
N GLY A 310 -15.17 -10.58 -3.72
CA GLY A 310 -15.70 -11.31 -4.88
C GLY A 310 -16.71 -10.50 -5.69
N PHE A 311 -17.65 -9.82 -5.03
CA PHE A 311 -18.65 -8.98 -5.69
C PHE A 311 -18.02 -7.72 -6.28
N VAL A 312 -17.15 -7.06 -5.50
CA VAL A 312 -16.46 -5.84 -5.93
C VAL A 312 -15.60 -6.09 -7.16
N LEU A 313 -14.83 -7.19 -7.19
CA LEU A 313 -14.00 -7.55 -8.34
C LEU A 313 -14.81 -7.85 -9.59
N LYS A 314 -15.94 -8.58 -9.45
CA LYS A 314 -16.83 -8.89 -10.57
C LYS A 314 -17.47 -7.63 -11.17
N ASP A 315 -17.99 -6.75 -10.32
CA ASP A 315 -18.59 -5.48 -10.76
C ASP A 315 -17.55 -4.53 -11.36
N LEU A 316 -16.34 -4.51 -10.78
CA LEU A 316 -15.21 -3.76 -11.29
C LEU A 316 -14.80 -4.26 -12.68
N GLU A 317 -14.67 -5.56 -12.88
CA GLU A 317 -14.34 -6.16 -14.18
C GLU A 317 -15.38 -5.78 -15.25
N MET A 318 -16.67 -5.95 -14.95
CA MET A 318 -17.75 -5.59 -15.88
C MET A 318 -17.72 -4.10 -16.23
N SER A 319 -17.58 -3.23 -15.23
CA SER A 319 -17.56 -1.78 -15.45
C SER A 319 -16.31 -1.29 -16.18
N ALA A 320 -15.14 -1.86 -15.89
CA ALA A 320 -13.87 -1.52 -16.53
C ALA A 320 -13.87 -1.92 -18.02
N LYS A 321 -14.35 -3.12 -18.34
CA LYS A 321 -14.48 -3.63 -19.72
C LYS A 321 -15.52 -2.89 -20.55
N LYS A 322 -16.62 -2.45 -19.93
CA LYS A 322 -17.71 -1.73 -20.61
C LYS A 322 -17.28 -0.34 -21.10
N SER A 323 -16.38 0.35 -20.40
CA SER A 323 -16.00 1.73 -20.73
C SER A 323 -14.52 2.05 -20.44
N PRO A 324 -13.57 1.35 -21.09
CA PRO A 324 -12.14 1.50 -20.82
C PRO A 324 -11.64 2.93 -21.05
N ARG A 325 -12.15 3.63 -22.07
CA ARG A 325 -11.79 5.03 -22.33
C ARG A 325 -12.18 5.97 -21.19
N ARG A 326 -13.36 5.78 -20.58
CA ARG A 326 -13.81 6.58 -19.42
C ARG A 326 -12.93 6.29 -18.20
N LEU A 327 -12.58 5.02 -18.01
CA LEU A 327 -11.71 4.59 -16.92
C LEU A 327 -10.31 5.22 -17.04
N LEU A 328 -9.70 5.15 -18.23
CA LEU A 328 -8.41 5.78 -18.53
C LEU A 328 -8.44 7.29 -18.35
N LYS A 329 -9.49 7.98 -18.83
CA LYS A 329 -9.67 9.43 -18.62
C LYS A 329 -9.77 9.79 -17.13
N THR A 330 -10.36 8.91 -16.31
CA THR A 330 -10.43 9.10 -14.85
C THR A 330 -9.04 9.06 -14.23
N LEU A 331 -8.19 8.11 -14.65
CA LEU A 331 -6.80 8.04 -14.22
C LEU A 331 -6.01 9.29 -14.66
N GLU A 332 -6.11 9.69 -15.93
CA GLU A 332 -5.45 10.90 -16.44
C GLU A 332 -5.82 12.13 -15.61
N THR A 333 -7.11 12.30 -15.29
CA THR A 333 -7.61 13.41 -14.47
C THR A 333 -7.04 13.35 -13.05
N TYR A 334 -7.04 12.16 -12.43
CA TYR A 334 -6.46 11.97 -11.09
C TYR A 334 -4.96 12.29 -11.08
N LEU A 335 -4.18 11.76 -12.02
CA LEU A 335 -2.72 12.01 -12.08
C LEU A 335 -2.39 13.48 -12.39
N ALA A 336 -3.21 14.16 -13.20
CA ALA A 336 -3.10 15.60 -13.41
C ALA A 336 -3.39 16.38 -12.12
N GLY A 337 -4.38 15.95 -11.34
CA GLY A 337 -4.68 16.52 -10.02
C GLY A 337 -3.56 16.29 -9.01
N VAL A 338 -2.95 15.10 -8.98
CA VAL A 338 -1.79 14.78 -8.13
C VAL A 338 -0.62 15.70 -8.46
N SER A 339 -0.36 15.95 -9.75
CA SER A 339 0.71 16.86 -10.20
C SER A 339 0.52 18.29 -9.69
N LYS A 340 -0.73 18.70 -9.42
CA LYS A 340 -1.10 20.03 -8.90
C LYS A 340 -1.26 20.04 -7.37
N GLY A 341 -1.06 18.91 -6.68
CA GLY A 341 -1.36 18.76 -5.25
C GLY A 341 -2.85 18.78 -4.91
N GLN A 342 -3.73 18.58 -5.91
CA GLN A 342 -5.19 18.73 -5.80
C GLN A 342 -5.94 17.40 -5.69
N ALA A 343 -5.28 16.26 -5.92
CA ALA A 343 -5.90 14.95 -5.83
C ALA A 343 -5.16 14.06 -4.82
N SER A 344 -5.95 13.43 -3.95
CA SER A 344 -5.54 12.36 -3.04
C SER A 344 -6.71 11.39 -2.93
N LEU A 345 -6.44 10.09 -3.03
CA LEU A 345 -7.45 9.05 -2.89
C LEU A 345 -8.06 9.03 -1.49
N LEU A 346 -7.22 9.34 -0.49
CA LEU A 346 -7.61 9.41 0.92
C LEU A 346 -8.17 10.78 1.31
N GLY A 347 -8.23 11.72 0.35
CA GLY A 347 -8.54 13.12 0.61
C GLY A 347 -7.37 13.83 1.27
N THR A 348 -7.28 15.14 1.08
CA THR A 348 -6.48 15.97 1.96
C THR A 348 -7.04 15.77 3.36
N GLN A 349 -6.27 15.15 4.25
CA GLN A 349 -6.52 15.25 5.67
C GLN A 349 -6.34 16.74 5.99
N LYS A 350 -7.40 17.53 5.83
CA LYS A 350 -7.54 18.76 6.58
C LYS A 350 -7.47 18.27 8.02
N CYS A 351 -6.37 18.54 8.71
CA CYS A 351 -6.46 18.76 10.14
C CYS A 351 -7.44 19.91 10.31
N SER A 352 -8.74 19.60 10.28
CA SER A 352 -9.73 20.36 11.01
C SER A 352 -9.33 20.17 12.45
N GLY A 353 -8.43 21.04 12.93
CA GLY A 353 -8.35 21.34 14.34
C GLY A 353 -9.78 21.62 14.82
N PRO A 354 -10.11 21.21 16.05
CA PRO A 354 -11.46 21.38 16.56
C PRO A 354 -11.89 22.82 16.33
N GLN A 355 -13.00 23.01 15.61
CA GLN A 355 -13.71 24.28 15.65
C GLN A 355 -14.08 24.50 17.11
N ALA A 356 -13.30 25.33 17.79
CA ALA A 356 -13.60 25.77 19.14
C ALA A 356 -14.92 26.54 19.08
N PRO A 357 -15.92 26.18 19.92
CA PRO A 357 -17.10 27.01 20.09
C PRO A 357 -16.69 28.36 20.68
N HIS A 358 -17.28 29.42 20.15
CA HIS A 358 -17.08 30.80 20.55
C HIS A 358 -17.35 31.07 22.04
N SER A 359 -16.51 31.96 22.60
CA SER A 359 -16.65 32.72 23.86
C SER A 359 -16.54 31.90 25.16
N LYS A 360 -15.71 32.25 26.15
CA LYS A 360 -15.33 33.58 26.63
C LYS A 360 -13.87 33.59 27.09
N ASP A 361 -13.19 34.69 26.77
CA ASP A 361 -12.01 35.31 27.38
C ASP A 361 -11.09 34.45 28.25
N LEU A 362 -9.96 34.05 27.66
CA LEU A 362 -8.69 33.90 28.38
C LEU A 362 -7.59 34.50 27.51
N THR A 363 -7.27 35.75 27.75
CA THR A 363 -6.09 36.45 27.24
C THR A 363 -4.86 35.90 27.96
N PHE A 364 -4.06 35.07 27.30
CA PHE A 364 -2.72 34.72 27.78
C PHE A 364 -1.71 35.62 27.07
N THR A 365 -1.25 36.65 27.78
CA THR A 365 -0.13 37.50 27.37
C THR A 365 1.18 36.76 27.61
N GLY A 366 1.96 36.59 26.55
CA GLY A 366 3.32 36.06 26.62
C GLY A 366 4.18 36.96 27.50
N VAL A 367 4.82 36.36 28.50
CA VAL A 367 5.78 37.02 29.39
C VAL A 367 7.04 37.32 28.58
N CYS A 368 7.21 38.58 28.21
CA CYS A 368 8.45 39.35 28.00
C CYS A 368 8.12 40.50 27.05
N ASP A 369 7.79 41.67 27.61
CA ASP A 369 8.20 43.00 27.14
C ASP A 369 7.54 44.08 28.04
N LEU A 370 8.37 44.83 28.75
CA LEU A 370 7.99 45.98 29.59
C LEU A 370 7.66 47.18 28.67
N PRO A 371 6.64 48.00 28.95
CA PRO A 371 6.97 49.35 29.43
C PRO A 371 6.00 50.01 30.43
N SER A 372 6.61 50.86 31.25
CA SER A 372 6.15 51.91 32.16
C SER A 372 4.82 52.63 31.89
N HIS A 373 3.97 52.80 32.93
CA HIS A 373 3.66 54.08 33.62
C HIS A 373 2.47 53.94 34.61
N LEU A 374 2.65 54.48 35.84
CA LEU A 374 1.74 55.30 36.69
C LEU A 374 0.27 54.86 36.90
N SER A 375 -0.42 55.02 38.03
CA SER A 375 -0.20 55.52 39.39
C SER A 375 -1.46 55.20 40.21
N GLU A 376 -1.26 54.79 41.45
CA GLU A 376 -2.05 55.05 42.68
C GLU A 376 -3.58 54.88 42.78
N GLY A 377 -3.95 54.05 43.78
CA GLY A 377 -5.02 54.31 44.75
C GLY A 377 -6.12 53.24 44.77
N THR A 378 -6.75 52.81 45.87
CA THR A 378 -6.73 53.16 47.29
C THR A 378 -7.79 52.24 47.95
N TRP A 379 -7.39 51.46 48.98
CA TRP A 379 -8.15 50.94 50.16
C TRP A 379 -9.38 50.01 49.96
N LEU A 380 -9.37 48.74 50.42
CA LEU A 380 -9.54 48.17 51.79
C LEU A 380 -10.94 48.31 52.43
N ILE A 381 -11.69 47.19 52.45
CA ILE A 381 -12.34 46.58 53.64
C ILE A 381 -12.05 45.08 53.58
#